data_AF-A0A9D6QM27-F1
#
_entry.id   AF-A0A9D6QM27-F1
#
_cell.length_a   1.000
_cell.length_b   1.000
_cell.length_c   1.000
_cell.angle_alpha   90.00
_cell.angle_beta   90.00
_cell.angle_gamma   90.00
#
_symmetry.space_group_name_H-M   'P 1'
#
loop_
_entity.id
_entity.type
_entity.pdbx_description
1 polymer ?
#
loop_
_entity_poly.entity_id
_entity_poly.type
_entity_poly.pdbx_seq_one_letter_code
_entity_poly.pdbx_strand_id
1 'polypeptide(L)'
;MFRFLSSARVRRRILIPLAAALFGAVAVLMLEWTFFRPRSVPLPVVVSTAPRAPLAALAPHELENRIRVSPCVDLHSYVCTLVKADDPTGDVRRDSEGEVEVLRIYENIIRTNRRLSPEKIDELLVKKIYTPERTRRIRDLFVKAKEHILKFIDSQPFQALSEMDKDTLRKRIERVVLELPPPAAVYADEPDLYTRNDVFYERTVDGNVRIRMGGALLFTVRSQFNLAFTLTHELAHAIDPCELRSDKIDILSYRSLAECFGSPADTLASECSARGKLAEVFADWVATHVVAEILTESAKAFTPSQVRSAVYNTVRDLCREEDDDQGDVDAGLASSHPNVAFRVNRIFAQHPQIRKLLGCRDMTGPALPGVPSYCFWPTGAAAQAVKDRDVKR
;
A
#
# COMPACT_ATOMS: atom_id res chain seq x y z
N MET A 1 52.31 11.65 0.26
CA MET A 1 53.26 11.11 -0.74
C MET A 1 52.65 9.87 -1.37
N PHE A 2 51.72 10.03 -2.32
CA PHE A 2 51.33 9.03 -3.34
C PHE A 2 50.49 9.78 -4.38
N ARG A 3 51.12 10.14 -5.52
CA ARG A 3 50.44 10.66 -6.71
C ARG A 3 50.09 9.46 -7.58
N PHE A 4 48.81 9.08 -7.64
CA PHE A 4 48.34 8.12 -8.62
C PHE A 4 48.15 8.81 -9.97
N LEU A 5 48.88 8.31 -10.97
CA LEU A 5 48.86 8.75 -12.35
C LEU A 5 47.49 8.44 -12.99
N SER A 6 46.65 9.46 -13.17
CA SER A 6 45.42 9.41 -13.97
C SER A 6 45.74 9.51 -15.48
N SER A 7 46.47 8.54 -16.01
CA SER A 7 46.66 8.46 -17.46
C SER A 7 45.46 7.73 -18.09
N ALA A 8 44.59 8.49 -18.75
CA ALA A 8 43.47 8.00 -19.54
C ALA A 8 43.89 6.95 -20.61
N ARG A 9 45.18 6.87 -20.96
CA ARG A 9 45.73 5.85 -21.87
C ARG A 9 45.81 4.46 -21.26
N VAL A 10 45.99 4.34 -19.93
CA VAL A 10 46.04 3.03 -19.25
C VAL A 10 44.65 2.41 -19.14
N ARG A 11 43.62 3.23 -18.88
CA ARG A 11 42.21 2.76 -18.83
C ARG A 11 41.75 2.16 -20.16
N ARG A 12 42.11 2.76 -21.32
CA ARG A 12 41.72 2.21 -22.63
C ARG A 12 42.39 0.89 -22.99
N ARG A 13 43.64 0.65 -22.55
CA ARG A 13 44.36 -0.58 -22.91
C ARG A 13 43.96 -1.81 -22.09
N ILE A 14 43.44 -1.62 -20.88
CA ILE A 14 43.11 -2.74 -19.97
C ILE A 14 41.60 -3.00 -19.91
N LEU A 15 40.76 -1.96 -19.84
CA LEU A 15 39.32 -2.16 -19.60
C LEU A 15 38.55 -2.62 -20.83
N ILE A 16 38.96 -2.23 -22.04
CA ILE A 16 38.27 -2.63 -23.29
C ILE A 16 38.42 -4.15 -23.55
N PRO A 17 39.61 -4.77 -23.49
CA PRO A 17 39.72 -6.21 -23.69
C PRO A 17 39.03 -7.02 -22.58
N LEU A 18 39.00 -6.51 -21.34
CA LEU A 18 38.30 -7.17 -20.23
C LEU A 18 36.77 -7.14 -20.42
N ALA A 19 36.22 -6.01 -20.87
CA ALA A 19 34.80 -5.89 -21.20
C ALA A 19 34.43 -6.79 -22.39
N ALA A 20 35.27 -6.87 -23.42
CA ALA A 20 35.02 -7.76 -24.56
C ALA A 20 35.04 -9.25 -24.16
N ALA A 21 35.94 -9.65 -23.26
CA ALA A 21 35.99 -11.02 -22.73
C ALA A 21 34.75 -11.36 -21.88
N LEU A 22 34.29 -10.43 -21.04
CA LEU A 22 33.06 -10.59 -20.26
C LEU A 22 31.81 -10.69 -21.14
N PHE A 23 31.70 -9.86 -22.18
CA PHE A 23 30.59 -9.94 -23.14
C PHE A 23 30.59 -11.26 -23.93
N GLY A 24 31.77 -11.77 -24.31
CA GLY A 24 31.90 -13.07 -24.96
C GLY A 24 31.43 -14.23 -24.08
N ALA A 25 31.80 -14.23 -22.79
CA ALA A 25 31.40 -15.28 -21.84
C ALA A 25 29.88 -15.29 -21.59
N VAL A 26 29.25 -14.10 -21.48
CA VAL A 26 27.79 -13.99 -21.31
C VAL A 26 27.03 -14.44 -22.56
N ALA A 27 27.55 -14.13 -23.76
CA ALA A 27 26.93 -14.57 -25.01
C ALA A 27 26.96 -16.10 -25.19
N VAL A 28 28.04 -16.77 -24.77
CA VAL A 28 28.15 -18.25 -24.79
C VAL A 28 27.17 -18.88 -23.81
N LEU A 29 27.07 -18.34 -22.58
CA LEU A 29 26.12 -18.84 -21.58
C LEU A 29 24.65 -18.64 -22.02
N MET A 30 24.33 -17.53 -22.69
CA MET A 30 23.00 -17.28 -23.24
C MET A 30 22.66 -18.25 -24.38
N LEU A 31 23.63 -18.59 -25.23
CA LEU A 31 23.43 -19.57 -26.31
C LEU A 31 23.22 -20.99 -25.78
N GLU A 32 23.97 -21.42 -24.76
CA GLU A 32 23.76 -22.74 -24.14
C GLU A 32 22.39 -22.85 -23.45
N TRP A 33 21.89 -21.76 -22.87
CA TRP A 33 20.57 -21.75 -22.21
C TRP A 33 19.39 -21.91 -23.20
N THR A 34 19.54 -21.45 -24.44
CA THR A 34 18.49 -21.61 -25.46
C THR A 34 18.38 -23.02 -26.03
N PHE A 35 19.46 -23.82 -26.00
CA PHE A 35 19.48 -25.16 -26.57
C PHE A 35 19.09 -26.29 -25.59
N PHE A 36 19.13 -26.04 -24.28
CA PHE A 36 18.82 -27.04 -23.24
C PHE A 36 17.48 -26.86 -22.54
N ARG A 37 16.48 -26.20 -23.15
CA ARG A 37 15.10 -26.30 -22.64
C ARG A 37 14.52 -27.68 -22.98
N PRO A 38 14.18 -28.53 -21.99
CA PRO A 38 13.44 -29.75 -22.26
C PRO A 38 12.11 -29.38 -22.91
N ARG A 39 11.81 -30.02 -24.06
CA ARG A 39 10.51 -29.88 -24.73
C ARG A 39 9.41 -30.32 -23.75
N SER A 40 8.73 -29.35 -23.15
CA SER A 40 7.50 -29.59 -22.41
C SER A 40 6.46 -30.12 -23.38
N VAL A 41 6.09 -31.39 -23.22
CA VAL A 41 4.97 -32.00 -23.93
C VAL A 41 3.72 -31.24 -23.52
N PRO A 42 2.95 -30.63 -24.44
CA PRO A 42 1.72 -29.94 -24.08
C PRO A 42 0.73 -30.97 -23.52
N LEU A 43 0.32 -30.78 -22.27
CA LEU A 43 -0.80 -31.51 -21.70
C LEU A 43 -2.08 -31.14 -22.47
N PRO A 44 -2.97 -32.11 -22.74
CA PRO A 44 -4.24 -31.84 -23.39
C PRO A 44 -5.07 -30.88 -22.53
N VAL A 45 -5.32 -29.69 -23.05
CA VAL A 45 -6.27 -28.73 -22.48
C VAL A 45 -7.66 -29.33 -22.64
N VAL A 46 -8.22 -29.84 -21.54
CA VAL A 46 -9.63 -30.24 -21.47
C VAL A 46 -10.45 -28.96 -21.47
N VAL A 47 -10.83 -28.48 -22.65
CA VAL A 47 -11.79 -27.38 -22.81
C VAL A 47 -13.16 -27.92 -22.42
N SER A 48 -13.61 -27.58 -21.21
CA SER A 48 -14.99 -27.84 -20.80
C SER A 48 -15.93 -27.00 -21.66
N THR A 49 -16.68 -27.65 -22.56
CA THR A 49 -17.67 -27.04 -23.45
C THR A 49 -19.04 -26.88 -22.77
N ALA A 50 -19.13 -27.04 -21.45
CA ALA A 50 -20.38 -26.80 -20.74
C ALA A 50 -20.72 -25.30 -20.82
N PRO A 51 -21.87 -24.91 -21.40
CA PRO A 51 -22.29 -23.51 -21.41
C PRO A 51 -22.48 -23.07 -19.95
N ARG A 52 -21.57 -22.21 -19.47
CA ARG A 52 -21.80 -21.48 -18.21
C ARG A 52 -23.08 -20.69 -18.42
N ALA A 53 -24.15 -21.09 -17.73
CA ALA A 53 -25.35 -20.29 -17.66
C ALA A 53 -24.93 -18.85 -17.29
N PRO A 54 -25.41 -17.82 -18.01
CA PRO A 54 -25.12 -16.45 -17.63
C PRO A 54 -25.53 -16.30 -16.16
N LEU A 55 -24.58 -15.94 -15.31
CA LEU A 55 -24.86 -15.53 -13.94
C LEU A 55 -25.80 -14.33 -14.04
N ALA A 56 -27.11 -14.61 -14.03
CA ALA A 56 -28.12 -13.61 -13.82
C ALA A 56 -27.72 -12.91 -12.51
N ALA A 57 -27.52 -11.60 -12.58
CA ALA A 57 -27.15 -10.79 -11.44
C ALA A 57 -28.23 -10.97 -10.36
N LEU A 58 -27.95 -11.83 -9.38
CA LEU A 58 -28.80 -12.02 -8.21
C LEU A 58 -29.03 -10.64 -7.59
N ALA A 59 -30.25 -10.37 -7.15
CA ALA A 59 -30.55 -9.10 -6.51
C ALA A 59 -29.65 -8.95 -5.25
N PRO A 60 -29.18 -7.75 -4.89
CA PRO A 60 -28.21 -7.55 -3.80
C PRO A 60 -28.58 -8.23 -2.48
N HIS A 61 -29.87 -8.32 -2.16
CA HIS A 61 -30.39 -8.98 -0.97
C HIS A 61 -30.22 -10.52 -0.98
N GLU A 62 -30.21 -11.17 -2.14
CA GLU A 62 -29.99 -12.62 -2.24
C GLU A 62 -28.51 -12.98 -2.07
N LEU A 63 -27.60 -12.07 -2.45
CA LEU A 63 -26.17 -12.23 -2.21
C LEU A 63 -25.85 -12.08 -0.72
N GLU A 64 -26.47 -11.10 -0.05
CA GLU A 64 -26.34 -10.88 1.39
C GLU A 64 -26.83 -12.10 2.20
N ASN A 65 -27.90 -12.77 1.73
CA ASN A 65 -28.38 -14.02 2.33
C ASN A 65 -27.47 -15.25 2.10
N ARG A 66 -26.60 -15.22 1.09
CA ARG A 66 -25.64 -16.31 0.82
C ARG A 66 -24.36 -16.17 1.62
N ILE A 67 -23.92 -14.94 1.88
CA ILE A 67 -22.77 -14.67 2.73
C ILE A 67 -23.22 -14.84 4.19
N ARG A 68 -23.03 -16.05 4.73
CA ARG A 68 -23.44 -16.40 6.11
C ARG A 68 -22.64 -15.68 7.20
N VAL A 69 -21.69 -14.84 6.82
CA VAL A 69 -20.74 -14.20 7.71
C VAL A 69 -21.10 -12.73 7.86
N SER A 70 -21.40 -12.29 9.08
CA SER A 70 -21.67 -10.89 9.36
C SER A 70 -20.39 -10.06 9.16
N PRO A 71 -20.44 -8.91 8.46
CA PRO A 71 -19.28 -8.01 8.31
C PRO A 71 -18.77 -7.44 9.64
N CYS A 72 -19.57 -7.54 10.71
CA CYS A 72 -19.18 -7.15 12.07
C CYS A 72 -18.31 -8.19 12.78
N VAL A 73 -18.25 -9.42 12.27
CA VAL A 73 -17.50 -10.55 12.83
C VAL A 73 -16.26 -10.83 11.98
N ASP A 74 -16.42 -10.90 10.66
CA ASP A 74 -15.33 -11.18 9.73
C ASP A 74 -15.58 -10.38 8.44
N LEU A 75 -15.05 -9.16 8.46
CA LEU A 75 -15.15 -8.20 7.38
C LEU A 75 -14.33 -8.65 6.17
N HIS A 76 -13.17 -9.28 6.40
CA HIS A 76 -12.32 -9.81 5.34
C HIS A 76 -13.08 -10.77 4.42
N SER A 77 -13.62 -11.86 4.97
CA SER A 77 -14.37 -12.83 4.17
C SER A 77 -15.57 -12.19 3.47
N TYR A 78 -16.23 -11.23 4.13
CA TYR A 78 -17.34 -10.50 3.53
C TYR A 78 -16.90 -9.64 2.33
N VAL A 79 -15.89 -8.79 2.49
CA VAL A 79 -15.43 -7.86 1.44
C VAL A 79 -14.82 -8.62 0.26
N CYS A 80 -14.05 -9.69 0.53
CA CYS A 80 -13.36 -10.43 -0.52
C CYS A 80 -14.31 -11.35 -1.32
N THR A 81 -15.48 -11.71 -0.78
CA THR A 81 -16.53 -12.45 -1.51
C THR A 81 -17.56 -11.54 -2.18
N LEU A 82 -17.61 -10.26 -1.80
CA LEU A 82 -18.55 -9.29 -2.35
C LEU A 82 -18.25 -9.03 -3.82
N VAL A 83 -19.21 -9.26 -4.73
CA VAL A 83 -19.01 -9.03 -6.18
C VAL A 83 -18.87 -7.54 -6.50
N LYS A 84 -19.64 -6.68 -5.83
CA LYS A 84 -19.65 -5.24 -6.05
C LYS A 84 -20.15 -4.54 -4.78
N ALA A 85 -19.54 -3.40 -4.44
CA ALA A 85 -20.10 -2.46 -3.48
C ALA A 85 -20.59 -1.21 -4.22
N ASP A 86 -21.74 -0.67 -3.80
CA ASP A 86 -22.31 0.56 -4.35
C ASP A 86 -21.76 1.80 -3.62
N ASP A 87 -20.43 1.95 -3.62
CA ASP A 87 -19.75 3.14 -3.12
C ASP A 87 -20.02 4.32 -4.08
N PRO A 88 -20.60 5.43 -3.58
CA PRO A 88 -20.96 6.57 -4.41
C PRO A 88 -19.76 7.32 -4.99
N THR A 89 -18.54 7.08 -4.49
CA THR A 89 -17.32 7.77 -4.92
C THR A 89 -16.56 7.04 -6.02
N GLY A 90 -16.89 5.76 -6.26
CA GLY A 90 -16.32 4.92 -7.32
C GLY A 90 -16.05 3.49 -6.86
N ASP A 91 -15.53 2.69 -7.77
CA ASP A 91 -15.26 1.25 -7.58
C ASP A 91 -13.78 0.93 -7.36
N VAL A 92 -13.51 -0.30 -6.94
CA VAL A 92 -12.17 -0.90 -6.86
C VAL A 92 -12.20 -2.18 -7.70
N ARG A 93 -11.55 -2.12 -8.87
CA ARG A 93 -11.43 -3.20 -9.87
C ARG A 93 -10.15 -3.98 -9.69
N ARG A 94 -9.98 -5.15 -10.29
CA ARG A 94 -8.74 -5.97 -10.16
C ARG A 94 -7.52 -5.25 -10.68
N ASP A 95 -6.39 -5.46 -10.01
CA ASP A 95 -5.10 -4.84 -10.30
C ASP A 95 -4.68 -5.11 -11.74
N SER A 96 -4.74 -6.40 -12.14
CA SER A 96 -4.56 -6.84 -13.52
C SER A 96 -5.44 -6.12 -14.55
N GLU A 97 -6.63 -5.62 -14.18
CA GLU A 97 -7.48 -4.87 -15.12
C GLU A 97 -6.91 -3.48 -15.39
N GLY A 98 -6.38 -2.81 -14.37
CA GLY A 98 -5.70 -1.52 -14.54
C GLY A 98 -4.40 -1.65 -15.31
N GLU A 99 -3.60 -2.68 -15.02
CA GLU A 99 -2.34 -2.95 -15.70
C GLU A 99 -2.57 -3.26 -17.18
N VAL A 100 -3.52 -4.15 -17.49
CA VAL A 100 -3.92 -4.47 -18.86
C VAL A 100 -4.44 -3.23 -19.60
N GLU A 101 -5.18 -2.35 -18.93
CA GLU A 101 -5.66 -1.11 -19.54
C GLU A 101 -4.50 -0.17 -19.90
N VAL A 102 -3.53 0.00 -19.00
CA VAL A 102 -2.33 0.80 -19.30
C VAL A 102 -1.52 0.20 -20.44
N LEU A 103 -1.30 -1.11 -20.44
CA LEU A 103 -0.58 -1.81 -21.50
C LEU A 103 -1.26 -1.63 -22.86
N ARG A 104 -2.58 -1.72 -22.94
CA ARG A 104 -3.35 -1.44 -24.16
C ARG A 104 -3.17 0.01 -24.64
N ILE A 105 -3.17 0.98 -23.72
CA ILE A 105 -2.90 2.39 -24.07
C ILE A 105 -1.49 2.50 -24.65
N TYR A 106 -0.50 1.88 -24.02
CA TYR A 106 0.90 1.94 -24.44
C TYR A 106 1.13 1.29 -25.81
N GLU A 107 0.63 0.07 -26.02
CA GLU A 107 0.67 -0.63 -27.31
C GLU A 107 0.04 0.20 -28.42
N ASN A 108 -1.10 0.84 -28.16
CA ASN A 108 -1.76 1.67 -29.15
C ASN A 108 -0.95 2.92 -29.50
N ILE A 109 -0.32 3.57 -28.52
CA ILE A 109 0.58 4.70 -28.75
C ILE A 109 1.77 4.26 -29.62
N ILE A 110 2.44 3.17 -29.28
CA ILE A 110 3.58 2.64 -30.05
C ILE A 110 3.15 2.31 -31.48
N ARG A 111 2.02 1.61 -31.65
CA ARG A 111 1.50 1.20 -32.96
C ARG A 111 1.19 2.41 -33.86
N THR A 112 0.63 3.48 -33.29
CA THR A 112 0.23 4.69 -34.03
C THR A 112 1.34 5.72 -34.18
N ASN A 113 2.44 5.60 -33.43
CA ASN A 113 3.52 6.58 -33.38
C ASN A 113 4.93 5.97 -33.58
N ARG A 114 5.08 5.01 -34.49
CA ARG A 114 6.32 4.23 -34.71
C ARG A 114 7.61 5.03 -34.98
N ARG A 115 7.49 6.31 -35.32
CA ARG A 115 8.63 7.21 -35.62
C ARG A 115 9.05 8.06 -34.41
N LEU A 116 8.28 8.07 -33.34
CA LEU A 116 8.63 8.82 -32.13
C LEU A 116 9.73 8.10 -31.35
N SER A 117 10.56 8.88 -30.65
CA SER A 117 11.53 8.32 -29.71
C SER A 117 10.82 7.74 -28.49
N PRO A 118 11.45 6.81 -27.74
CA PRO A 118 10.89 6.26 -26.51
C PRO A 118 10.39 7.33 -25.54
N GLU A 119 11.16 8.40 -25.33
CA GLU A 119 10.80 9.48 -24.40
C GLU A 119 9.52 10.20 -24.84
N LYS A 120 9.29 10.34 -26.15
CA LYS A 120 8.04 10.92 -26.67
C LYS A 120 6.87 9.94 -26.57
N ILE A 121 7.11 8.64 -26.67
CA ILE A 121 6.10 7.62 -26.39
C ILE A 121 5.68 7.71 -24.91
N ASP A 122 6.64 7.81 -23.98
CA ASP A 122 6.36 7.87 -22.54
C ASP A 122 5.62 9.17 -22.16
N GLU A 123 6.00 10.31 -22.76
CA GLU A 123 5.27 11.58 -22.63
C GLU A 123 3.80 11.46 -23.10
N LEU A 124 3.54 10.71 -24.17
CA LEU A 124 2.18 10.45 -24.63
C LEU A 124 1.43 9.51 -23.68
N LEU A 125 2.09 8.48 -23.16
CA LEU A 125 1.52 7.53 -22.21
C LEU A 125 1.10 8.27 -20.93
N VAL A 126 2.01 9.02 -20.34
CA VAL A 126 1.77 9.82 -19.14
C VAL A 126 0.59 10.78 -19.33
N LYS A 127 0.50 11.48 -20.46
CA LYS A 127 -0.63 12.39 -20.73
C LYS A 127 -1.97 11.66 -20.83
N LYS A 128 -1.99 10.39 -21.20
CA LYS A 128 -3.20 9.55 -21.26
C LYS A 128 -3.59 9.00 -19.89
N ILE A 129 -2.61 8.63 -19.07
CA ILE A 129 -2.82 8.11 -17.72
C ILE A 129 -3.18 9.25 -16.75
N TYR A 130 -2.29 10.24 -16.63
CA TYR A 130 -2.33 11.32 -15.65
C TYR A 130 -3.04 12.56 -16.22
N THR A 131 -4.35 12.43 -16.48
CA THR A 131 -5.15 13.56 -16.93
C THR A 131 -5.22 14.66 -15.86
N PRO A 132 -5.50 15.93 -16.22
CA PRO A 132 -5.66 17.02 -15.25
C PRO A 132 -6.75 16.77 -14.20
N GLU A 133 -7.77 16.00 -14.54
CA GLU A 133 -8.84 15.62 -13.61
C GLU A 133 -8.35 14.59 -12.59
N ARG A 134 -7.72 13.50 -13.05
CA ARG A 134 -7.18 12.45 -12.18
C ARG A 134 -6.10 12.99 -11.25
N THR A 135 -5.15 13.76 -11.79
CA THR A 135 -4.06 14.36 -11.00
C THR A 135 -4.57 15.32 -9.94
N ARG A 136 -5.55 16.17 -10.26
CA ARG A 136 -6.19 17.05 -9.29
C ARG A 136 -6.85 16.25 -8.17
N ARG A 137 -7.65 15.23 -8.52
CA ARG A 137 -8.30 14.36 -7.55
C ARG A 137 -7.30 13.72 -6.58
N ILE A 138 -6.18 13.19 -7.08
CA ILE A 138 -5.15 12.57 -6.23
C ILE A 138 -4.50 13.63 -5.33
N ARG A 139 -4.17 14.81 -5.86
CA ARG A 139 -3.60 15.91 -5.08
C ARG A 139 -4.54 16.37 -3.97
N ASP A 140 -5.83 16.53 -4.28
CA ASP A 140 -6.84 16.94 -3.31
C ASP A 140 -6.97 15.88 -2.19
N LEU A 141 -6.98 14.59 -2.55
CA LEU A 141 -7.00 13.50 -1.56
C LEU A 141 -5.72 13.42 -0.74
N PHE A 142 -4.55 13.65 -1.34
CA PHE A 142 -3.27 13.69 -0.63
C PHE A 142 -3.20 14.84 0.37
N VAL A 143 -3.64 16.04 -0.03
CA VAL A 143 -3.73 17.19 0.88
C VAL A 143 -4.69 16.86 2.03
N LYS A 144 -5.86 16.31 1.72
CA LYS A 144 -6.83 15.90 2.74
C LYS A 144 -6.26 14.84 3.70
N ALA A 145 -5.62 13.80 3.19
CA ALA A 145 -4.97 12.75 3.99
C ALA A 145 -3.92 13.37 4.94
N LYS A 146 -3.08 14.26 4.42
CA LYS A 146 -2.06 14.98 5.19
C LYS A 146 -2.68 15.82 6.31
N GLU A 147 -3.72 16.60 6.01
CA GLU A 147 -4.46 17.40 7.00
C GLU A 147 -5.04 16.53 8.13
N HIS A 148 -5.65 15.39 7.80
CA HIS A 148 -6.20 14.48 8.79
C HIS A 148 -5.12 13.77 9.62
N ILE A 149 -3.96 13.40 9.06
CA ILE A 149 -2.84 12.88 9.85
C ILE A 149 -2.34 13.95 10.84
N LEU A 150 -2.18 15.20 10.40
CA LEU A 150 -1.75 16.29 11.28
C LEU A 150 -2.76 16.51 12.42
N LYS A 151 -4.05 16.53 12.11
CA LYS A 151 -5.12 16.58 13.11
C LYS A 151 -5.08 15.40 14.06
N PHE A 152 -4.83 14.18 13.55
CA PHE A 152 -4.67 12.98 14.36
C PHE A 152 -3.51 13.15 15.34
N ILE A 153 -2.33 13.61 14.90
CA ILE A 153 -1.17 13.89 15.77
C ILE A 153 -1.52 14.92 16.85
N ASP A 154 -2.11 16.05 16.46
CA ASP A 154 -2.43 17.15 17.38
C ASP A 154 -3.45 16.73 18.45
N SER A 155 -4.40 15.87 18.07
CA SER A 155 -5.44 15.35 18.96
C SER A 155 -4.94 14.37 20.02
N GLN A 156 -3.71 13.86 19.88
CA GLN A 156 -3.20 12.91 20.86
C GLN A 156 -2.94 13.56 22.21
N PRO A 157 -3.30 12.90 23.32
CA PRO A 157 -3.08 13.45 24.65
C PRO A 157 -1.57 13.51 24.96
N PHE A 158 -1.17 14.44 25.85
CA PHE A 158 0.23 14.61 26.24
C PHE A 158 0.88 13.33 26.80
N GLN A 159 0.08 12.46 27.42
CA GLN A 159 0.53 11.16 27.91
C GLN A 159 0.93 10.19 26.78
N ALA A 160 0.35 10.36 25.60
CA ALA A 160 0.68 9.59 24.40
C ALA A 160 1.79 10.29 23.61
N LEU A 161 1.66 11.58 23.29
CA LEU A 161 2.67 12.34 22.56
C LEU A 161 2.97 13.65 23.28
N SER A 162 4.24 13.88 23.63
CA SER A 162 4.65 15.19 24.13
C SER A 162 4.55 16.24 23.02
N GLU A 163 4.53 17.53 23.37
CA GLU A 163 4.48 18.60 22.36
C GLU A 163 5.72 18.60 21.44
N MET A 164 6.88 18.15 21.95
CA MET A 164 8.09 17.96 21.16
C MET A 164 7.93 16.80 20.16
N ASP A 165 7.30 15.71 20.57
CA ASP A 165 7.01 14.57 19.68
C ASP A 165 6.05 15.01 18.58
N LYS A 166 4.95 15.68 18.94
CA LYS A 166 3.99 16.22 17.97
C LYS A 166 4.66 17.13 16.95
N ASP A 167 5.48 18.08 17.40
CA ASP A 167 6.20 18.98 16.50
C ASP A 167 7.14 18.22 15.55
N THR A 168 7.83 17.20 16.06
CA THR A 168 8.70 16.32 15.27
C THR A 168 7.89 15.57 14.20
N LEU A 169 6.78 14.93 14.58
CA LEU A 169 5.94 14.17 13.65
C LEU A 169 5.30 15.07 12.59
N ARG A 170 4.80 16.26 12.97
CA ARG A 170 4.26 17.23 12.01
C ARG A 170 5.27 17.63 10.94
N LYS A 171 6.49 18.00 11.34
CA LYS A 171 7.56 18.37 10.41
C LYS A 171 7.89 17.24 9.42
N ARG A 172 7.81 15.98 9.84
CA ARG A 172 8.03 14.83 8.94
C ARG A 172 6.91 14.72 7.92
N ILE A 173 5.65 14.75 8.35
CA ILE A 173 4.48 14.72 7.47
C ILE A 173 4.50 15.91 6.49
N GLU A 174 4.82 17.10 6.98
CA GLU A 174 4.92 18.33 6.18
C GLU A 174 5.95 18.24 5.06
N ARG A 175 7.04 17.52 5.28
CA ARG A 175 8.10 17.31 4.28
C ARG A 175 7.76 16.32 3.18
N VAL A 176 6.76 15.44 3.36
CA VAL A 176 6.40 14.48 2.32
C VAL A 176 5.75 15.20 1.15
N VAL A 177 6.26 14.95 -0.06
CA VAL A 177 5.77 15.51 -1.32
C VAL A 177 5.15 14.43 -2.19
N LEU A 178 3.99 14.71 -2.78
CA LEU A 178 3.40 13.86 -3.81
C LEU A 178 4.00 14.21 -5.18
N GLU A 179 4.65 13.25 -5.83
CA GLU A 179 5.22 13.38 -7.16
C GLU A 179 4.37 12.62 -8.20
N LEU A 180 3.73 13.39 -9.09
CA LEU A 180 2.90 12.87 -10.18
C LEU A 180 3.34 13.44 -11.53
N PRO A 181 3.44 12.61 -12.58
CA PRO A 181 3.57 13.06 -13.97
C PRO A 181 2.33 13.85 -14.44
N PRO A 182 2.40 14.64 -15.53
CA PRO A 182 3.57 15.00 -16.35
C PRO A 182 4.53 16.03 -15.71
N PRO A 183 5.79 16.15 -16.21
CA PRO A 183 6.37 15.42 -17.35
C PRO A 183 6.70 13.96 -17.04
N ALA A 184 6.96 13.14 -18.07
CA ALA A 184 7.37 11.74 -17.88
C ALA A 184 8.68 11.63 -17.09
N ALA A 185 9.56 12.63 -17.24
CA ALA A 185 10.83 12.72 -16.54
C ALA A 185 10.74 12.61 -15.00
N VAL A 186 9.55 12.83 -14.40
CA VAL A 186 9.33 12.61 -12.96
C VAL A 186 9.62 11.16 -12.56
N TYR A 187 9.35 10.18 -13.43
CA TYR A 187 9.61 8.74 -13.20
C TYR A 187 10.74 8.20 -14.10
N ALA A 188 11.69 9.05 -14.51
CA ALA A 188 12.80 8.62 -15.36
C ALA A 188 13.70 7.56 -14.70
N ASP A 189 13.72 7.51 -13.38
CA ASP A 189 14.45 6.54 -12.56
C ASP A 189 13.72 5.19 -12.42
N GLU A 190 12.40 5.14 -12.62
CA GLU A 190 11.59 3.92 -12.52
C GLU A 190 10.39 3.98 -13.50
N PRO A 191 10.63 3.81 -14.81
CA PRO A 191 9.61 4.03 -15.83
C PRO A 191 8.48 3.00 -15.81
N ASP A 192 8.69 1.83 -15.21
CA ASP A 192 7.67 0.80 -15.06
C ASP A 192 6.58 1.18 -14.03
N LEU A 193 6.77 2.24 -13.25
CA LEU A 193 5.72 2.80 -12.39
C LEU A 193 4.44 3.16 -13.16
N TYR A 194 4.52 3.52 -14.45
CA TYR A 194 3.31 3.79 -15.22
C TYR A 194 2.39 2.56 -15.33
N THR A 195 2.96 1.36 -15.27
CA THR A 195 2.24 0.10 -15.39
C THR A 195 1.96 -0.58 -14.05
N ARG A 196 2.51 -0.07 -12.92
CA ARG A 196 2.27 -0.66 -11.60
C ARG A 196 0.97 -0.18 -10.96
N ASN A 197 0.45 -0.99 -10.06
CA ASN A 197 -0.82 -0.76 -9.36
C ASN A 197 -0.65 -0.32 -7.88
N ASP A 198 0.49 0.26 -7.52
CA ASP A 198 0.77 0.60 -6.12
C ASP A 198 1.00 2.11 -5.91
N VAL A 199 1.09 2.49 -4.64
CA VAL A 199 1.59 3.78 -4.19
C VAL A 199 2.87 3.51 -3.40
N PHE A 200 3.88 4.36 -3.56
CA PHE A 200 5.21 4.12 -3.00
C PHE A 200 5.62 5.28 -2.12
N TYR A 201 5.87 5.02 -0.84
CA TYR A 201 6.65 5.88 0.04
C TYR A 201 8.16 5.66 -0.14
N GLU A 202 8.90 6.72 -0.43
CA GLU A 202 10.33 6.60 -0.76
C GLU A 202 11.18 7.72 -0.18
N ARG A 203 12.42 7.35 0.14
CA ARG A 203 13.51 8.30 0.43
C ARG A 203 14.40 8.45 -0.79
N THR A 204 14.53 9.67 -1.28
CA THR A 204 15.44 10.00 -2.39
C THR A 204 16.89 9.98 -1.93
N VAL A 205 17.82 9.94 -2.89
CA VAL A 205 19.28 10.01 -2.62
C VAL A 205 19.70 11.26 -1.84
N ASP A 206 18.94 12.35 -1.95
CA ASP A 206 19.17 13.61 -1.25
C ASP A 206 18.52 13.65 0.15
N GLY A 207 17.88 12.55 0.58
CA GLY A 207 17.17 12.45 1.84
C GLY A 207 15.80 13.15 1.86
N ASN A 208 15.31 13.60 0.70
CA ASN A 208 13.92 14.02 0.57
C ASN A 208 13.01 12.80 0.63
N VAL A 209 11.76 13.03 1.01
CA VAL A 209 10.76 11.99 1.13
C VAL A 209 9.63 12.31 0.18
N ARG A 210 9.23 11.33 -0.62
CA ARG A 210 8.20 11.49 -1.62
C ARG A 210 7.24 10.32 -1.64
N ILE A 211 6.06 10.57 -2.20
CA ILE A 211 5.09 9.56 -2.57
C ILE A 211 4.91 9.58 -4.08
N ARG A 212 5.04 8.42 -4.72
CA ARG A 212 4.76 8.20 -6.15
C ARG A 212 3.56 7.27 -6.29
N MET A 213 2.82 7.38 -7.40
CA MET A 213 1.62 6.59 -7.63
C MET A 213 1.67 5.95 -9.01
N GLY A 214 1.51 4.63 -9.01
CA GLY A 214 1.48 3.82 -10.20
C GLY A 214 0.36 4.22 -11.15
N GLY A 215 0.64 4.16 -12.45
CA GLY A 215 -0.32 4.61 -13.46
C GLY A 215 -1.52 3.67 -13.60
N ALA A 216 -1.32 2.37 -13.38
CA ALA A 216 -2.40 1.37 -13.43
C ALA A 216 -3.41 1.56 -12.30
N LEU A 217 -2.95 2.00 -11.13
CA LEU A 217 -3.82 2.29 -9.98
C LEU A 217 -4.94 3.29 -10.32
N LEU A 218 -4.68 4.25 -11.22
CA LEU A 218 -5.68 5.24 -11.62
C LEU A 218 -6.83 4.67 -12.47
N PHE A 219 -6.68 3.45 -12.97
CA PHE A 219 -7.71 2.71 -13.70
C PHE A 219 -8.37 1.65 -12.81
N THR A 220 -7.62 1.11 -11.85
CA THR A 220 -8.06 0.13 -10.85
C THR A 220 -8.95 0.74 -9.79
N VAL A 221 -8.52 1.87 -9.21
CA VAL A 221 -9.16 2.49 -8.05
C VAL A 221 -9.82 3.80 -8.43
N ARG A 222 -11.15 3.78 -8.36
CA ARG A 222 -11.98 4.98 -8.48
C ARG A 222 -12.70 5.33 -7.19
N SER A 223 -12.74 4.47 -6.18
CA SER A 223 -13.22 4.86 -4.85
C SER A 223 -12.31 5.93 -4.24
N GLN A 224 -12.90 7.02 -3.72
CA GLN A 224 -12.12 8.05 -3.02
C GLN A 224 -11.65 7.57 -1.66
N PHE A 225 -12.43 6.71 -1.00
CA PHE A 225 -12.10 6.21 0.34
C PHE A 225 -10.98 5.19 0.30
N ASN A 226 -10.93 4.33 -0.72
CA ASN A 226 -9.80 3.44 -0.93
C ASN A 226 -8.52 4.24 -1.22
N LEU A 227 -8.54 5.16 -2.20
CA LEU A 227 -7.36 6.02 -2.44
C LEU A 227 -6.93 6.82 -1.21
N ALA A 228 -7.87 7.31 -0.40
CA ALA A 228 -7.54 8.02 0.83
C ALA A 228 -6.84 7.10 1.84
N PHE A 229 -7.30 5.86 1.99
CA PHE A 229 -6.66 4.85 2.83
C PHE A 229 -5.24 4.56 2.34
N THR A 230 -5.07 4.23 1.06
CA THR A 230 -3.74 3.93 0.48
C THR A 230 -2.78 5.12 0.60
N LEU A 231 -3.21 6.34 0.24
CA LEU A 231 -2.36 7.53 0.38
C LEU A 231 -1.99 7.83 1.84
N THR A 232 -2.91 7.57 2.77
CA THR A 232 -2.65 7.78 4.20
C THR A 232 -1.71 6.71 4.75
N HIS A 233 -1.85 5.46 4.31
CA HIS A 233 -0.93 4.38 4.64
C HIS A 233 0.50 4.77 4.24
N GLU A 234 0.72 5.16 2.97
CA GLU A 234 2.03 5.61 2.51
C GLU A 234 2.54 6.85 3.26
N LEU A 235 1.66 7.81 3.58
CA LEU A 235 2.04 8.99 4.36
C LEU A 235 2.42 8.62 5.80
N ALA A 236 1.78 7.62 6.39
CA ALA A 236 1.99 7.20 7.76
C ALA A 236 3.38 6.56 7.96
N HIS A 237 3.98 5.99 6.91
CA HIS A 237 5.37 5.54 6.95
C HIS A 237 6.34 6.64 7.35
N ALA A 238 6.06 7.91 6.99
CA ALA A 238 6.90 9.04 7.39
C ALA A 238 7.02 9.23 8.91
N ILE A 239 6.10 8.65 9.69
CA ILE A 239 6.03 8.76 11.14
C ILE A 239 5.94 7.38 11.82
N ASP A 240 6.24 6.29 11.10
CA ASP A 240 6.19 4.95 11.68
C ASP A 240 7.38 4.69 12.63
N PRO A 241 7.27 3.74 13.58
CA PRO A 241 8.32 3.47 14.55
C PRO A 241 9.70 3.15 13.94
N CYS A 242 9.73 2.53 12.77
CA CYS A 242 10.94 2.04 12.13
C CYS A 242 11.67 3.17 11.40
N GLU A 243 10.91 4.03 10.71
CA GLU A 243 11.41 5.23 10.05
C GLU A 243 11.90 6.29 11.07
N LEU A 244 11.24 6.43 12.22
CA LEU A 244 11.74 7.30 13.30
C LEU A 244 13.03 6.76 13.91
N ARG A 245 13.11 5.44 14.09
CA ARG A 245 14.28 4.77 14.66
C ARG A 245 15.52 4.91 13.79
N SER A 246 15.40 4.84 12.46
CA SER A 246 16.55 5.04 11.57
C SER A 246 17.18 6.44 11.73
N ASP A 247 16.38 7.42 12.14
CA ASP A 247 16.80 8.79 12.45
C ASP A 247 17.12 9.01 13.94
N LYS A 248 17.18 7.94 14.74
CA LYS A 248 17.47 7.96 16.19
C LYS A 248 16.45 8.76 17.00
N ILE A 249 15.20 8.81 16.54
CA ILE A 249 14.07 9.37 17.28
C ILE A 249 13.34 8.21 17.96
N ASP A 250 13.16 8.30 19.28
CA ASP A 250 12.42 7.32 20.07
C ASP A 250 11.20 7.99 20.69
N ILE A 251 10.00 7.53 20.32
CA ILE A 251 8.74 7.97 20.91
C ILE A 251 8.24 6.84 21.80
N LEU A 252 8.34 7.02 23.12
CA LEU A 252 8.09 5.94 24.10
C LEU A 252 6.72 5.27 23.96
N SER A 253 5.68 6.04 23.62
CA SER A 253 4.33 5.53 23.46
C SER A 253 4.15 4.58 22.26
N TYR A 254 5.05 4.63 21.28
CA TYR A 254 5.04 3.69 20.15
C TYR A 254 5.35 2.26 20.61
N ARG A 255 6.07 2.08 21.72
CA ARG A 255 6.35 0.74 22.28
C ARG A 255 5.07 0.02 22.71
N SER A 256 4.14 0.74 23.34
CA SER A 256 2.84 0.17 23.73
C SER A 256 1.97 -0.18 22.53
N LEU A 257 2.06 0.60 21.45
CA LEU A 257 1.39 0.25 20.19
C LEU A 257 2.02 -0.99 19.58
N ALA A 258 3.35 -1.07 19.52
CA ALA A 258 4.06 -2.25 19.03
C ALA A 258 3.73 -3.52 19.84
N GLU A 259 3.67 -3.42 21.17
CA GLU A 259 3.21 -4.51 22.04
C GLU A 259 1.75 -4.92 21.79
N CYS A 260 0.90 -3.97 21.38
CA CYS A 260 -0.49 -4.26 21.04
C CYS A 260 -0.64 -4.89 19.65
N PHE A 261 0.19 -4.48 18.69
CA PHE A 261 0.20 -4.96 17.32
C PHE A 261 0.86 -6.35 17.16
N GLY A 262 1.91 -6.60 17.93
CA GLY A 262 2.79 -7.76 17.79
C GLY A 262 2.69 -8.77 18.93
N SER A 263 3.61 -9.74 18.90
CA SER A 263 3.80 -10.70 19.98
C SER A 263 4.66 -10.06 21.07
N PRO A 264 4.33 -10.21 22.38
CA PRO A 264 5.08 -9.62 23.49
C PRO A 264 6.54 -10.12 23.62
N ALA A 265 6.97 -11.05 22.76
CA ALA A 265 8.31 -11.63 22.74
C ALA A 265 9.30 -10.87 21.84
N ASP A 266 8.83 -10.01 20.93
CA ASP A 266 9.68 -9.37 19.92
C ASP A 266 10.17 -7.98 20.36
N THR A 267 11.42 -7.67 20.04
CA THR A 267 11.99 -6.35 20.30
C THR A 267 11.60 -5.39 19.18
N LEU A 268 11.52 -4.09 19.47
CA LEU A 268 11.37 -3.06 18.42
C LEU A 268 12.46 -3.16 17.33
N ALA A 269 13.63 -3.72 17.65
CA ALA A 269 14.70 -3.92 16.67
C ALA A 269 14.39 -5.03 15.66
N SER A 270 13.82 -6.15 16.12
CA SER A 270 13.41 -7.25 15.25
C SER A 270 12.18 -6.88 14.42
N GLU A 271 11.25 -6.14 15.03
CA GLU A 271 10.04 -5.62 14.37
C GLU A 271 10.30 -4.56 13.29
N CYS A 272 11.47 -3.93 13.32
CA CYS A 272 11.92 -2.98 12.29
C CYS A 272 12.99 -3.58 11.35
N SER A 273 13.12 -4.90 11.33
CA SER A 273 13.94 -5.58 10.33
C SER A 273 13.19 -5.67 8.99
N ALA A 274 13.87 -6.08 7.92
CA ALA A 274 13.24 -6.30 6.61
C ALA A 274 12.09 -7.33 6.62
N ARG A 275 11.99 -8.16 7.67
CA ARG A 275 10.90 -9.14 7.88
C ARG A 275 9.89 -8.67 8.91
N GLY A 276 10.18 -7.56 9.59
CA GLY A 276 9.32 -6.98 10.59
C GLY A 276 8.10 -6.35 9.92
N LYS A 277 6.95 -6.49 10.56
CA LYS A 277 5.65 -6.05 10.00
C LYS A 277 5.11 -4.81 10.69
N LEU A 278 5.83 -4.30 11.69
CA LEU A 278 5.37 -3.22 12.55
C LEU A 278 5.12 -1.92 11.78
N ALA A 279 6.00 -1.57 10.83
CA ALA A 279 5.82 -0.37 10.01
C ALA A 279 4.49 -0.42 9.24
N GLU A 280 4.22 -1.56 8.58
CA GLU A 280 3.00 -1.79 7.82
C GLU A 280 1.74 -1.82 8.69
N VAL A 281 1.78 -2.53 9.83
CA VAL A 281 0.65 -2.54 10.79
C VAL A 281 0.37 -1.14 11.31
N PHE A 282 1.41 -0.38 11.63
CA PHE A 282 1.28 1.00 12.10
C PHE A 282 0.67 1.89 11.01
N ALA A 283 1.14 1.78 9.77
CA ALA A 283 0.63 2.53 8.64
C ALA A 283 -0.85 2.25 8.38
N ASP A 284 -1.26 0.97 8.35
CA ASP A 284 -2.68 0.57 8.26
C ASP A 284 -3.53 1.13 9.41
N TRP A 285 -2.98 1.15 10.62
CA TRP A 285 -3.68 1.64 11.80
C TRP A 285 -3.92 3.15 11.73
N VAL A 286 -2.91 3.94 11.35
CA VAL A 286 -3.08 5.39 11.12
C VAL A 286 -4.06 5.63 9.96
N ALA A 287 -3.91 4.90 8.85
CA ALA A 287 -4.79 4.99 7.70
C ALA A 287 -6.26 4.71 8.07
N THR A 288 -6.49 3.72 8.94
CA THR A 288 -7.81 3.38 9.47
C THR A 288 -8.43 4.54 10.26
N HIS A 289 -7.67 5.18 11.17
CA HIS A 289 -8.16 6.33 11.94
C HIS A 289 -8.57 7.49 11.03
N VAL A 290 -7.70 7.84 10.08
CA VAL A 290 -7.94 8.96 9.15
C VAL A 290 -9.13 8.67 8.24
N VAL A 291 -9.18 7.49 7.61
CA VAL A 291 -10.28 7.18 6.69
C VAL A 291 -11.60 7.03 7.43
N ALA A 292 -11.61 6.56 8.68
CA ALA A 292 -12.81 6.50 9.50
C ALA A 292 -13.40 7.90 9.75
N GLU A 293 -12.54 8.89 9.96
CA GLU A 293 -12.95 10.29 10.09
C GLU A 293 -13.49 10.83 8.75
N ILE A 294 -12.78 10.60 7.64
CA ILE A 294 -13.21 11.02 6.29
C ILE A 294 -14.58 10.40 5.91
N LEU A 295 -14.77 9.10 6.20
CA LEU A 295 -16.03 8.40 6.01
C LEU A 295 -17.14 8.98 6.88
N THR A 296 -16.86 9.31 8.14
CA THR A 296 -17.82 9.91 9.07
C THR A 296 -18.28 11.28 8.62
N GLU A 297 -17.37 12.12 8.11
CA GLU A 297 -17.70 13.41 7.52
C GLU A 297 -18.59 13.24 6.28
N SER A 298 -18.21 12.31 5.41
CA SER A 298 -18.89 12.05 4.13
C SER A 298 -20.24 11.36 4.32
N ALA A 299 -20.45 10.64 5.43
CA ALA A 299 -21.69 9.95 5.75
C ALA A 299 -22.90 10.89 5.83
N LYS A 300 -22.68 12.21 6.02
CA LYS A 300 -23.74 13.23 5.98
C LYS A 300 -24.35 13.40 4.58
N ALA A 301 -23.61 13.06 3.53
CA ALA A 301 -24.04 13.22 2.14
C ALA A 301 -24.61 11.93 1.51
N PHE A 302 -24.53 10.80 2.21
CA PHE A 302 -24.83 9.48 1.66
C PHE A 302 -25.86 8.73 2.48
N THR A 303 -26.58 7.80 1.82
CA THR A 303 -27.47 6.89 2.53
C THR A 303 -26.67 5.89 3.39
N PRO A 304 -27.25 5.32 4.46
CA PRO A 304 -26.55 4.32 5.28
C PRO A 304 -26.00 3.11 4.48
N SER A 305 -26.69 2.70 3.42
CA SER A 305 -26.23 1.60 2.55
C SER A 305 -25.01 1.98 1.71
N GLN A 306 -24.98 3.21 1.19
CA GLN A 306 -23.84 3.76 0.47
C GLN A 306 -22.64 3.94 1.39
N VAL A 307 -22.85 4.39 2.63
CA VAL A 307 -21.79 4.49 3.63
C VAL A 307 -21.18 3.12 3.91
N ARG A 308 -21.98 2.08 4.15
CA ARG A 308 -21.45 0.72 4.33
C ARG A 308 -20.69 0.22 3.10
N SER A 309 -21.21 0.48 1.91
CA SER A 309 -20.53 0.12 0.66
C SER A 309 -19.19 0.83 0.48
N ALA A 310 -19.12 2.11 0.86
CA ALA A 310 -17.88 2.86 0.91
C ALA A 310 -16.87 2.24 1.90
N VAL A 311 -17.32 1.87 3.11
CA VAL A 311 -16.46 1.15 4.09
C VAL A 311 -15.91 -0.15 3.50
N TYR A 312 -16.74 -0.93 2.79
CA TYR A 312 -16.29 -2.17 2.15
C TYR A 312 -15.26 -1.91 1.06
N ASN A 313 -15.49 -0.90 0.22
CA ASN A 313 -14.56 -0.57 -0.86
C ASN A 313 -13.24 0.00 -0.34
N THR A 314 -13.19 0.63 0.84
CA THR A 314 -11.96 1.18 1.42
C THR A 314 -10.82 0.18 1.49
N VAL A 315 -11.11 -1.10 1.77
CA VAL A 315 -10.09 -2.16 1.97
C VAL A 315 -10.21 -3.31 0.97
N ARG A 316 -10.89 -3.06 -0.15
CA ARG A 316 -11.23 -4.10 -1.13
C ARG A 316 -10.07 -4.47 -2.04
N ASP A 317 -9.12 -3.57 -2.23
CA ASP A 317 -7.85 -3.83 -2.90
C ASP A 317 -7.02 -4.88 -2.15
N LEU A 318 -7.01 -4.83 -0.81
CA LEU A 318 -6.24 -5.77 0.02
C LEU A 318 -6.63 -7.23 -0.22
N CYS A 319 -7.89 -7.51 -0.57
CA CYS A 319 -8.39 -8.86 -0.86
C CYS A 319 -7.66 -9.60 -2.01
N ARG A 320 -6.77 -8.91 -2.74
CA ARG A 320 -6.10 -9.46 -3.92
C ARG A 320 -4.65 -9.82 -3.70
N GLU A 321 -4.02 -9.25 -2.67
CA GLU A 321 -2.68 -9.66 -2.23
C GLU A 321 -2.64 -11.17 -1.93
N GLU A 322 -3.77 -11.77 -1.51
CA GLU A 322 -3.87 -13.21 -1.23
C GLU A 322 -3.82 -14.12 -2.49
N ASP A 323 -4.16 -13.61 -3.68
CA ASP A 323 -4.15 -14.40 -4.92
C ASP A 323 -2.73 -14.50 -5.51
N ASP A 324 -1.92 -13.44 -5.37
CA ASP A 324 -0.56 -13.38 -5.92
C ASP A 324 0.45 -14.11 -5.01
N ASP A 325 0.25 -14.08 -3.68
CA ASP A 325 1.10 -14.74 -2.70
C ASP A 325 0.98 -16.29 -2.72
N GLN A 326 -0.07 -16.86 -3.31
CA GLN A 326 -0.26 -18.32 -3.35
C GLN A 326 0.66 -19.04 -4.36
N GLY A 327 1.31 -18.30 -5.26
CA GLY A 327 2.18 -18.86 -6.30
C GLY A 327 3.64 -19.01 -5.91
N ASP A 328 4.11 -18.25 -4.93
CA ASP A 328 5.53 -18.17 -4.59
C ASP A 328 5.78 -18.61 -3.15
N VAL A 329 6.23 -19.86 -2.99
CA VAL A 329 6.43 -20.52 -1.69
C VAL A 329 7.45 -19.76 -0.83
N ASP A 330 8.29 -18.92 -1.44
CA ASP A 330 9.26 -18.06 -0.77
C ASP A 330 8.72 -16.66 -0.42
N ALA A 331 7.62 -16.20 -1.03
CA ALA A 331 7.04 -14.86 -0.77
C ALA A 331 6.50 -14.74 0.67
N GLY A 332 5.95 -15.81 1.24
CA GLY A 332 5.42 -15.81 2.60
C GLY A 332 6.47 -15.55 3.71
N LEU A 333 7.76 -15.77 3.43
CA LEU A 333 8.87 -15.49 4.36
C LEU A 333 9.54 -14.12 4.10
N ALA A 334 9.25 -13.49 2.97
CA ALA A 334 9.87 -12.24 2.53
C ALA A 334 8.90 -11.05 2.54
N SER A 335 7.58 -11.27 2.60
CA SER A 335 6.61 -10.17 2.64
C SER A 335 6.69 -9.40 3.96
N SER A 336 6.99 -8.10 3.85
CA SER A 336 6.95 -7.12 4.93
C SER A 336 5.54 -6.85 5.44
N HIS A 337 4.52 -7.17 4.64
CA HIS A 337 3.12 -6.92 4.98
C HIS A 337 2.52 -8.03 5.87
N PRO A 338 1.63 -7.68 6.81
CA PRO A 338 0.79 -8.65 7.51
C PRO A 338 -0.15 -9.38 6.54
N ASN A 339 -0.62 -10.56 6.93
CA ASN A 339 -1.69 -11.22 6.18
C ASN A 339 -2.93 -10.31 6.08
N VAL A 340 -3.57 -10.29 4.92
CA VAL A 340 -4.72 -9.43 4.60
C VAL A 340 -5.85 -9.56 5.62
N ALA A 341 -6.22 -10.79 6.01
CA ALA A 341 -7.25 -11.00 7.02
C ALA A 341 -6.88 -10.35 8.36
N PHE A 342 -5.59 -10.29 8.73
CA PHE A 342 -5.14 -9.52 9.88
C PHE A 342 -5.36 -8.02 9.67
N ARG A 343 -4.88 -7.45 8.55
CA ARG A 343 -5.03 -6.03 8.22
C ARG A 343 -6.51 -5.59 8.26
N VAL A 344 -7.38 -6.33 7.59
CA VAL A 344 -8.81 -6.04 7.51
C VAL A 344 -9.53 -6.30 8.83
N ASN A 345 -9.39 -7.50 9.43
CA ASN A 345 -10.22 -7.87 10.59
C ASN A 345 -9.68 -7.37 11.93
N ARG A 346 -8.37 -7.22 12.09
CA ARG A 346 -7.74 -6.83 13.37
C ARG A 346 -7.48 -5.33 13.46
N ILE A 347 -7.16 -4.68 12.35
CA ILE A 347 -6.88 -3.24 12.33
C ILE A 347 -8.14 -2.49 11.91
N PHE A 348 -8.56 -2.65 10.65
CA PHE A 348 -9.62 -1.84 10.07
C PHE A 348 -11.00 -2.07 10.73
N ALA A 349 -11.46 -3.31 10.79
CA ALA A 349 -12.78 -3.68 11.30
C ALA A 349 -12.96 -3.53 12.82
N GLN A 350 -11.85 -3.43 13.57
CA GLN A 350 -11.91 -3.21 15.02
C GLN A 350 -12.04 -1.73 15.39
N HIS A 351 -11.79 -0.82 14.45
CA HIS A 351 -11.86 0.61 14.73
C HIS A 351 -13.30 1.02 15.13
N PRO A 352 -13.52 1.68 16.28
CA PRO A 352 -14.86 1.96 16.80
C PRO A 352 -15.77 2.72 15.83
N GLN A 353 -15.21 3.74 15.14
CA GLN A 353 -15.99 4.50 14.15
C GLN A 353 -16.34 3.66 12.92
N ILE A 354 -15.44 2.78 12.44
CA ILE A 354 -15.73 1.88 11.32
C ILE A 354 -16.87 0.93 11.72
N ARG A 355 -16.79 0.32 12.91
CA ARG A 355 -17.85 -0.52 13.47
C ARG A 355 -19.19 0.22 13.54
N LYS A 356 -19.19 1.47 13.99
CA LYS A 356 -20.40 2.31 14.04
C LYS A 356 -20.96 2.56 12.64
N LEU A 357 -20.12 2.88 11.66
CA LEU A 357 -20.54 3.08 10.26
C LEU A 357 -21.13 1.80 9.63
N LEU A 358 -20.62 0.64 10.05
CA LEU A 358 -21.14 -0.68 9.67
C LEU A 358 -22.45 -1.06 10.41
N GLY A 359 -22.87 -0.29 11.42
CA GLY A 359 -24.03 -0.64 12.26
C GLY A 359 -23.75 -1.79 13.23
N CYS A 360 -22.48 -2.08 13.50
CA CYS A 360 -22.09 -3.07 14.48
C CYS A 360 -22.35 -2.57 15.90
N ARG A 361 -22.70 -3.49 16.81
CA ARG A 361 -22.81 -3.14 18.24
C ARG A 361 -21.44 -2.73 18.79
N ASP A 362 -21.49 -1.74 19.69
CA ASP A 362 -20.32 -1.29 20.44
C ASP A 362 -19.69 -2.48 21.19
N MET A 363 -18.36 -2.56 21.14
CA MET A 363 -17.60 -3.60 21.84
C MET A 363 -17.42 -3.30 23.34
N THR A 364 -18.32 -2.53 23.95
CA THR A 364 -18.29 -2.25 25.39
C THR A 364 -18.69 -3.47 26.24
N GLY A 365 -19.13 -4.56 25.61
CA GLY A 365 -19.22 -5.87 26.23
C GLY A 365 -17.84 -6.52 26.45
N PRO A 366 -17.76 -7.61 27.24
CA PRO A 366 -16.52 -8.38 27.36
C PRO A 366 -16.02 -8.74 25.97
N ALA A 367 -14.71 -8.56 25.72
CA ALA A 367 -14.10 -8.94 24.46
C ALA A 367 -14.55 -10.35 24.09
N LEU A 368 -15.11 -10.52 22.89
CA LEU A 368 -15.48 -11.84 22.42
C LEU A 368 -14.23 -12.72 22.50
N PRO A 369 -14.30 -13.94 23.07
CA PRO A 369 -13.15 -14.82 23.15
C PRO A 369 -12.48 -14.95 21.78
N GLY A 370 -11.21 -14.56 21.67
CA GLY A 370 -10.44 -14.59 20.42
C GLY A 370 -10.52 -13.32 19.54
N VAL A 371 -11.17 -12.25 19.99
CA VAL A 371 -11.15 -10.92 19.36
C VAL A 371 -10.30 -9.95 20.18
N PRO A 372 -9.01 -9.75 19.85
CA PRO A 372 -8.18 -8.64 20.32
C PRO A 372 -8.94 -7.32 20.32
N SER A 373 -8.79 -6.62 21.44
CA SER A 373 -9.18 -5.23 21.60
C SER A 373 -8.48 -4.36 20.56
N TYR A 374 -9.18 -3.37 20.04
CA TYR A 374 -8.56 -2.34 19.21
C TYR A 374 -7.39 -1.69 19.95
N CYS A 375 -6.26 -1.50 19.26
CA CYS A 375 -5.10 -0.83 19.81
C CYS A 375 -5.38 0.66 19.92
N PHE A 376 -5.63 1.13 21.14
CA PHE A 376 -5.70 2.56 21.44
C PHE A 376 -4.35 3.06 21.91
N TRP A 377 -4.08 4.34 21.68
CA TRP A 377 -3.03 5.03 22.42
C TRP A 377 -3.27 4.86 23.93
N PRO A 378 -2.24 4.52 24.72
CA PRO A 378 -2.39 4.43 26.16
C PRO A 378 -2.83 5.78 26.74
N THR A 379 -3.97 5.80 27.44
CA THR A 379 -4.46 6.97 28.18
C THR A 379 -4.26 6.79 29.68
N GLY A 380 -3.91 7.87 30.40
CA GLY A 380 -3.89 7.89 31.86
C GLY A 380 -2.90 6.91 32.50
N ALA A 381 -3.40 6.02 33.37
CA ALA A 381 -2.59 5.11 34.19
C ALA A 381 -1.75 4.11 33.37
N ALA A 382 -2.22 3.70 32.18
CA ALA A 382 -1.46 2.82 31.29
C ALA A 382 -0.17 3.49 30.79
N ALA A 383 -0.23 4.79 30.46
CA ALA A 383 0.94 5.56 30.06
C ALA A 383 1.93 5.75 31.23
N GLN A 384 1.42 5.89 32.46
CA GLN A 384 2.28 5.97 33.66
C GLN A 384 3.01 4.65 33.93
N ALA A 385 2.35 3.51 33.76
CA ALA A 385 2.96 2.19 33.97
C ALA A 385 4.13 1.90 33.02
N VAL A 386 4.07 2.41 31.79
CA VAL A 386 5.18 2.32 30.81
C VAL A 386 6.37 3.14 31.27
N LYS A 387 6.14 4.40 31.70
CA LYS A 387 7.19 5.27 32.26
C LYS A 387 7.89 4.64 33.46
N ASP A 388 7.11 4.04 34.38
CA ASP A 388 7.65 3.45 35.61
C ASP A 388 8.50 2.19 35.36
N ARG A 389 8.28 1.48 34.24
CA ARG A 389 9.12 0.33 33.82
C ARG A 389 10.48 0.77 33.30
N ASP A 390 10.54 1.85 32.55
CA ASP A 390 11.79 2.35 31.97
C ASP A 390 12.71 2.98 33.03
N VAL A 391 12.16 3.62 34.09
CA VAL A 391 12.99 4.14 35.21
C VAL A 391 13.70 3.02 35.99
N LYS A 392 13.20 1.78 35.91
CA LYS A 392 13.76 0.62 36.62
C LYS A 392 14.78 -0.17 35.80
N ARG A 393 14.95 0.13 34.51
CA ARG A 393 15.98 -0.46 33.64
C ARG A 393 17.13 0.53 33.50
#